data_AF-A0A831SGP4-F1
#
_entry.id   AF-A0A831SGP4-F1
#
_cell.length_a   1.000
_cell.length_b   1.000
_cell.length_c   1.000
_cell.angle_alpha   90.00
_cell.angle_beta   90.00
_cell.angle_gamma   90.00
#
_symmetry.space_group_name_H-M   'P 1'
#
loop_
_entity.id
_entity.type
_entity.pdbx_description
1 polymer ?
#
loop_
_entity_poly.entity_id
_entity_poly.type
_entity_poly.pdbx_seq_one_letter_code
_entity_poly.pdbx_strand_id
1 'polypeptide(L)'
;MKTFLPLGGKEIRVYYIRRKKDTMLSRIKLLVLILLVILPTSFFPYKTVDGKMSESELITSISYEKGCRYNIQGWVYIHIEGEPYERGYQYGYLAAPEITDMIIRWANFGHRSQQLKIEILKRLNSYDEFSEKWWEICRSRSMKYFVKHIPEEYREELRGMMDGLNARGVKIFDRSIEF
;
A
#
# COMPACT_ATOMS: atom_id res chain seq x y z
N MET A 1 26.51 6.99 46.77
CA MET A 1 26.28 5.64 47.31
C MET A 1 27.64 4.98 47.48
N LYS A 2 28.11 4.81 48.72
CA LYS A 2 29.40 4.18 49.02
C LYS A 2 29.12 2.69 49.25
N THR A 3 29.73 1.83 48.45
CA THR A 3 29.71 0.37 48.65
C THR A 3 31.12 -0.08 48.95
N PHE A 4 31.31 -0.74 50.09
CA PHE A 4 32.57 -1.34 50.51
C PHE A 4 32.56 -2.83 50.12
N LEU A 5 33.62 -3.31 49.48
CA LEU A 5 33.87 -4.74 49.28
C LEU A 5 35.08 -5.14 50.15
N PRO A 6 35.00 -6.24 50.93
CA PRO A 6 36.07 -6.66 51.81
C PRO A 6 37.00 -7.60 51.05
N LEU A 7 38.18 -7.11 50.65
CA LEU A 7 39.29 -7.96 50.25
C LEU A 7 40.57 -7.41 50.89
N GLY A 8 41.12 -8.19 51.82
CA GLY A 8 42.54 -8.18 52.19
C GLY A 8 43.18 -6.83 52.51
N GLY A 9 42.95 -6.31 53.72
CA GLY A 9 43.99 -5.66 54.53
C GLY A 9 44.65 -4.35 54.05
N LYS A 10 44.26 -3.75 52.92
CA LYS A 10 44.68 -2.38 52.56
C LYS A 10 43.51 -1.59 52.02
N GLU A 11 43.14 -0.51 52.73
CA GLU A 11 42.11 0.43 52.26
C GLU A 11 42.59 1.13 50.97
N ILE A 12 42.00 0.78 49.83
CA ILE A 12 42.15 1.55 48.60
C ILE A 12 40.92 2.46 48.47
N ARG A 13 41.12 3.77 48.65
CA ARG A 13 40.08 4.78 48.42
C ARG A 13 39.94 5.07 46.92
N VAL A 14 38.90 4.52 46.29
CA VAL A 14 38.55 4.81 44.89
C VAL A 14 37.63 6.04 44.83
N TYR A 15 38.07 7.11 44.19
CA TYR A 15 37.27 8.32 43.95
C TYR A 15 36.60 8.24 42.57
N TYR A 16 35.26 8.24 42.52
CA TYR A 16 34.53 8.44 41.28
C TYR A 16 34.30 9.94 41.04
N ILE A 17 34.92 10.49 39.99
CA ILE A 17 34.68 11.86 39.54
C ILE A 17 33.40 11.86 38.68
N ARG A 18 32.31 12.39 39.21
CA ARG A 18 31.06 12.57 38.45
C ARG A 18 31.23 13.72 37.45
N ARG A 19 31.40 13.39 36.17
CA ARG A 19 31.50 14.38 35.08
C ARG A 19 30.19 15.18 34.99
N LYS A 20 30.24 16.50 35.23
CA LYS A 20 29.10 17.41 35.10
C LYS A 20 28.69 17.42 33.62
N LYS A 21 27.44 17.07 33.30
CA LYS A 21 26.95 17.12 31.90
C LYS A 21 26.94 18.58 31.44
N ASP A 22 27.63 18.87 30.34
CA ASP A 22 27.71 20.21 29.75
C ASP A 22 26.35 20.64 29.17
N THR A 23 25.53 21.25 30.02
CA THR A 23 24.18 21.75 29.71
C THR A 23 24.18 22.81 28.60
N MET A 24 25.27 23.57 28.46
CA MET A 24 25.45 24.54 27.38
C MET A 24 25.52 23.86 26.00
N LEU A 25 26.28 22.77 25.88
CA LEU A 25 26.44 22.08 24.60
C LEU A 25 25.12 21.41 24.16
N SER A 26 24.32 20.91 25.11
CA SER A 26 22.99 20.37 24.83
C SER A 26 21.99 21.43 24.40
N ARG A 27 22.05 22.65 24.96
CA ARG A 27 21.18 23.78 24.57
C ARG A 27 21.52 24.29 23.17
N ILE A 28 22.81 24.38 22.82
CA ILE A 28 23.26 24.76 21.47
C ILE A 28 22.81 23.73 20.44
N LYS A 29 22.94 22.43 20.73
CA LYS A 29 22.45 21.35 19.84
C LYS A 29 20.94 21.43 19.61
N LEU A 30 20.16 21.76 20.64
CA LEU A 30 18.71 21.93 20.52
C LEU A 30 18.33 23.13 19.65
N LEU A 31 19.04 24.26 19.80
CA LEU A 31 18.79 25.46 18.99
C LEU A 31 19.14 25.25 17.51
N VAL A 32 20.23 24.55 17.22
CA VAL A 32 20.61 24.20 15.83
C VAL A 32 19.58 23.27 15.18
N LEU A 33 19.03 22.31 15.94
CA LEU A 33 17.98 21.42 15.44
C LEU A 33 16.70 22.18 15.07
N ILE A 34 16.30 23.15 15.90
CA ILE A 34 15.12 23.98 15.65
C ILE A 34 15.35 24.86 14.40
N LEU A 35 16.53 25.44 14.25
CA LEU A 35 16.87 26.27 13.08
C LEU A 35 16.84 25.46 11.76
N LEU A 36 17.32 24.21 11.78
CA LEU A 36 17.30 23.29 10.64
C LEU A 36 15.88 22.87 10.21
N VAL A 37 14.90 22.91 11.12
CA VAL A 37 13.51 22.56 10.81
C VAL A 37 12.73 23.75 10.27
N ILE A 38 13.07 24.98 10.67
CA ILE A 38 12.34 26.19 10.27
C ILE A 38 12.82 26.73 8.92
N LEU A 39 14.13 26.71 8.65
CA LEU A 39 14.72 27.23 7.40
C LEU A 39 14.27 26.57 6.08
N PRO A 40 13.92 25.27 5.99
CA PRO A 40 13.47 24.68 4.74
C PRO A 40 12.05 25.10 4.33
N THR A 41 11.23 25.58 5.27
CA THR A 41 9.79 25.84 5.02
C THR A 41 9.52 27.00 4.07
N SER A 42 10.49 27.90 3.88
CA SER A 42 10.32 29.13 3.09
C SER A 42 10.84 29.02 1.65
N PHE A 43 11.52 27.93 1.31
CA PHE A 43 12.18 27.76 0.00
C PHE A 43 11.65 26.60 -0.84
N PHE A 44 10.59 25.90 -0.42
CA PHE A 44 9.87 25.02 -1.33
C PHE A 44 8.93 25.87 -2.19
N PRO A 45 9.19 26.04 -3.50
CA PRO A 45 8.21 26.64 -4.39
C PRO A 45 6.97 25.73 -4.36
N TYR A 46 5.88 26.22 -3.79
CA TYR A 46 4.60 25.55 -3.94
C TYR A 46 4.20 25.73 -5.40
N LYS A 47 4.07 24.64 -6.15
CA LYS A 47 3.44 24.71 -7.46
C LYS A 47 1.95 25.00 -7.22
N THR A 48 1.48 26.18 -7.62
CA THR A 48 0.05 26.37 -7.88
C THR A 48 -0.29 25.45 -9.06
N VAL A 49 -1.22 24.53 -8.86
CA VAL A 49 -1.86 23.84 -9.99
C VAL A 49 -2.84 24.86 -10.56
N ASP A 50 -2.36 25.66 -11.51
CA ASP A 50 -3.24 26.51 -12.31
C ASP A 50 -4.13 25.56 -13.13
N GLY A 51 -5.45 25.65 -12.97
CA GLY A 51 -6.43 24.74 -13.58
C GLY A 51 -6.54 24.81 -15.11
N LYS A 52 -5.47 25.20 -15.82
CA LYS A 52 -5.37 25.09 -17.27
C LYS A 52 -4.68 23.76 -17.60
N MET A 53 -5.51 22.81 -18.03
CA MET A 53 -5.14 21.46 -18.45
C MET A 53 -4.07 21.52 -19.55
N SER A 54 -2.90 20.93 -19.28
CA SER A 54 -1.84 20.79 -20.28
C SER A 54 -2.28 19.81 -21.36
N GLU A 55 -2.05 20.17 -22.63
CA GLU A 55 -2.30 19.34 -23.81
C GLU A 55 -1.60 17.96 -23.72
N SER A 56 -0.56 17.83 -22.88
CA SER A 56 0.12 16.56 -22.59
C SER A 56 -0.65 15.58 -21.68
N GLU A 57 -1.56 16.05 -20.82
CA GLU A 57 -2.39 15.16 -19.96
C GLU A 57 -3.52 14.51 -20.76
N LEU A 58 -4.05 15.21 -21.78
CA LEU A 58 -4.99 14.65 -22.77
C LEU A 58 -4.42 13.45 -23.54
N ILE A 59 -3.09 13.30 -23.63
CA ILE A 59 -2.40 12.26 -24.43
C ILE A 59 -2.48 10.86 -23.78
N THR A 60 -2.88 10.72 -22.51
CA THR A 60 -3.08 9.38 -21.91
C THR A 60 -4.54 8.91 -22.04
N SER A 61 -5.27 9.37 -23.05
CA SER A 61 -6.61 8.89 -23.33
C SER A 61 -6.55 7.51 -24.00
N ILE A 62 -6.95 6.46 -23.28
CA ILE A 62 -7.09 5.11 -23.85
C ILE A 62 -8.58 4.87 -24.06
N SER A 63 -8.99 4.53 -25.29
CA SER A 63 -10.35 4.11 -25.57
C SER A 63 -10.40 2.61 -25.86
N TYR A 64 -11.45 1.96 -25.40
CA TYR A 64 -11.73 0.56 -25.67
C TYR A 64 -13.24 0.40 -25.88
N GLU A 65 -13.64 0.01 -27.09
CA GLU A 65 -15.03 0.01 -27.53
C GLU A 65 -15.70 1.38 -27.28
N LYS A 66 -16.80 1.41 -26.52
CA LYS A 66 -17.53 2.62 -26.12
C LYS A 66 -16.94 3.28 -24.86
N GLY A 67 -16.02 2.60 -24.19
CA GLY A 67 -15.38 3.08 -22.97
C GLY A 67 -14.15 3.93 -23.26
N CYS A 68 -13.83 4.85 -22.36
CA CYS A 68 -12.60 5.64 -22.41
C CYS A 68 -12.03 5.92 -21.03
N ARG A 69 -10.71 6.07 -20.96
CA ARG A 69 -9.94 6.39 -19.76
C ARG A 69 -9.06 7.59 -20.02
N TYR A 70 -8.98 8.51 -19.06
CA TYR A 70 -8.02 9.61 -19.07
C TYR A 70 -7.60 9.97 -17.64
N ASN A 71 -6.41 10.53 -17.49
CA ASN A 71 -5.85 10.85 -16.18
C ASN A 71 -5.68 12.37 -16.04
N ILE A 72 -6.21 12.94 -14.96
CA ILE A 72 -6.12 14.38 -14.68
C ILE A 72 -5.74 14.55 -13.21
N GLN A 73 -4.64 15.26 -12.94
CA GLN A 73 -4.25 15.64 -11.57
C GLN A 73 -4.17 14.45 -10.58
N GLY A 74 -3.71 13.29 -11.04
CA GLY A 74 -3.58 12.08 -10.23
C GLY A 74 -4.88 11.28 -10.06
N TRP A 75 -5.99 11.72 -10.64
CA TRP A 75 -7.23 10.95 -10.73
C TRP A 75 -7.29 10.20 -12.06
N VAL A 76 -7.80 8.97 -11.99
CA VAL A 76 -8.12 8.14 -13.16
C VAL A 76 -9.62 8.25 -13.40
N TYR A 77 -10.00 8.83 -14.54
CA TYR A 77 -11.38 8.92 -14.97
C TYR A 77 -11.65 7.84 -16.00
N ILE A 78 -12.74 7.11 -15.82
CA ILE A 78 -13.18 6.05 -16.73
C ILE A 78 -14.65 6.26 -17.03
N HIS A 79 -14.97 6.31 -18.32
CA HIS A 79 -16.32 6.20 -18.83
C HIS A 79 -16.53 4.79 -19.39
N ILE A 80 -17.65 4.19 -19.04
CA ILE A 80 -18.13 2.88 -19.53
C ILE A 80 -19.62 2.98 -19.81
N GLU A 81 -20.09 2.26 -20.81
CA GLU A 81 -21.53 2.21 -21.14
C GLU A 81 -21.95 0.86 -21.73
N GLY A 82 -23.26 0.62 -21.69
CA GLY A 82 -23.87 -0.59 -22.23
C GLY A 82 -24.55 -1.45 -21.17
N GLU A 83 -24.81 -2.69 -21.56
CA GLU A 83 -25.35 -3.71 -20.67
C GLU A 83 -24.36 -4.06 -19.54
N PRO A 84 -24.80 -4.64 -18.42
CA PRO A 84 -23.95 -4.82 -17.24
C PRO A 84 -22.63 -5.54 -17.54
N TYR A 85 -22.67 -6.62 -18.33
CA TYR A 85 -21.48 -7.34 -18.75
C TYR A 85 -20.53 -6.47 -19.59
N GLU A 86 -21.06 -5.69 -20.55
CA GLU A 86 -20.27 -4.81 -21.42
C GLU A 86 -19.55 -3.72 -20.62
N ARG A 87 -20.25 -3.10 -19.66
CA ARG A 87 -19.66 -2.12 -18.74
C ARG A 87 -18.53 -2.74 -17.94
N GLY A 88 -18.77 -3.94 -17.40
CA GLY A 88 -17.78 -4.73 -16.68
C GLY A 88 -16.53 -4.93 -17.53
N TYR A 89 -16.69 -5.43 -18.76
CA TYR A 89 -15.61 -5.71 -19.68
C TYR A 89 -14.77 -4.48 -19.99
N GLN A 90 -15.41 -3.37 -20.36
CA GLN A 90 -14.72 -2.10 -20.61
C GLN A 90 -13.93 -1.64 -19.38
N TYR A 91 -14.54 -1.71 -18.19
CA TYR A 91 -13.89 -1.30 -16.95
C TYR A 91 -12.68 -2.17 -16.61
N GLY A 92 -12.84 -3.50 -16.70
CA GLY A 92 -11.76 -4.46 -16.47
C GLY A 92 -10.58 -4.25 -17.40
N TYR A 93 -10.84 -3.96 -18.68
CA TYR A 93 -9.79 -3.68 -19.67
C TYR A 93 -9.08 -2.35 -19.41
N LEU A 94 -9.84 -1.28 -19.15
CA LEU A 94 -9.32 0.09 -19.00
C LEU A 94 -8.59 0.30 -17.67
N ALA A 95 -9.06 -0.32 -16.58
CA ALA A 95 -8.52 -0.20 -15.23
C ALA A 95 -7.59 -1.37 -14.83
N ALA A 96 -7.16 -2.18 -15.79
CA ALA A 96 -6.41 -3.40 -15.53
C ALA A 96 -5.16 -3.20 -14.63
N PRO A 97 -4.30 -2.18 -14.84
CA PRO A 97 -3.14 -1.96 -13.97
C PRO A 97 -3.53 -1.71 -12.51
N GLU A 98 -4.56 -0.88 -12.28
CA GLU A 98 -5.02 -0.49 -10.95
C GLU A 98 -5.69 -1.65 -10.20
N ILE A 99 -6.54 -2.42 -10.89
CA ILE A 99 -7.19 -3.60 -10.30
C ILE A 99 -6.13 -4.65 -9.93
N THR A 100 -5.16 -4.89 -10.81
CA THR A 100 -4.07 -5.85 -10.57
C THR A 100 -3.22 -5.44 -9.36
N ASP A 101 -2.79 -4.18 -9.30
CA ASP A 101 -2.04 -3.65 -8.15
C ASP A 101 -2.82 -3.80 -6.85
N MET A 102 -4.14 -3.51 -6.87
CA MET A 102 -5.00 -3.67 -5.70
C MET A 102 -5.07 -5.14 -5.23
N ILE A 103 -5.28 -6.09 -6.15
CA ILE A 103 -5.32 -7.53 -5.83
C ILE A 103 -4.00 -7.97 -5.18
N ILE A 104 -2.86 -7.62 -5.78
CA ILE A 104 -1.54 -8.01 -5.27
C ILE A 104 -1.26 -7.39 -3.89
N ARG A 105 -1.61 -6.11 -3.67
CA ARG A 105 -1.46 -5.46 -2.37
C ARG A 105 -2.30 -6.12 -1.27
N TRP A 106 -3.53 -6.51 -1.59
CA TRP A 106 -4.42 -7.20 -0.65
C TRP A 106 -3.99 -8.64 -0.39
N ALA A 107 -3.48 -9.35 -1.40
CA ALA A 107 -2.86 -10.65 -1.21
C ALA A 107 -1.63 -10.56 -0.29
N ASN A 108 -0.84 -9.49 -0.42
CA ASN A 108 0.32 -9.25 0.43
C ASN A 108 -0.05 -8.71 1.83
N PHE A 109 -1.30 -8.29 2.06
CA PHE A 109 -1.74 -7.75 3.36
C PHE A 109 -1.62 -8.79 4.48
N GLY A 110 -1.86 -10.07 4.18
CA GLY A 110 -1.79 -11.15 5.17
C GLY A 110 -0.45 -11.24 5.89
N HIS A 111 0.66 -10.89 5.22
CA HIS A 111 2.01 -10.88 5.80
C HIS A 111 2.18 -9.90 6.95
N ARG A 112 1.45 -8.79 6.92
CA ARG A 112 1.53 -7.76 7.98
C ARG A 112 0.64 -8.06 9.18
N SER A 113 -0.27 -9.02 9.06
CA SER A 113 -1.23 -9.30 10.11
C SER A 113 -0.70 -10.40 11.05
N GLN A 114 -0.05 -9.97 12.12
CA GLN A 114 0.46 -10.83 13.21
C GLN A 114 -0.64 -11.67 13.89
N GLN A 115 -1.91 -11.31 13.71
CA GLN A 115 -3.06 -11.94 14.35
C GLN A 115 -3.70 -13.05 13.51
N LEU A 116 -3.34 -13.20 12.23
CA LEU A 116 -3.84 -14.27 11.38
C LEU A 116 -3.19 -15.61 11.78
N LYS A 117 -3.71 -16.23 12.83
CA LYS A 117 -3.31 -17.57 13.29
C LYS A 117 -3.93 -18.66 12.41
N ILE A 118 -3.91 -18.52 11.09
CA ILE A 118 -4.36 -19.59 10.20
C ILE A 118 -3.24 -20.63 10.12
N GLU A 119 -3.46 -21.78 10.73
CA GLU A 119 -2.44 -22.84 10.87
C GLU A 119 -1.86 -23.30 9.53
N ILE A 120 -2.68 -23.34 8.48
CA ILE A 120 -2.25 -23.69 7.12
C ILE A 120 -1.21 -22.71 6.60
N LEU A 121 -1.37 -21.40 6.87
CA LEU A 121 -0.44 -20.37 6.39
C LEU A 121 0.90 -20.38 7.13
N LYS A 122 0.94 -20.87 8.37
CA LYS A 122 2.18 -20.99 9.16
C LYS A 122 3.16 -22.03 8.61
N ARG A 123 2.67 -22.95 7.76
CA ARG A 123 3.46 -24.03 7.17
C ARG A 123 4.08 -23.65 5.83
N LEU A 124 3.68 -22.49 5.27
CA LEU A 124 4.19 -21.99 4.00
C LEU A 124 5.51 -21.29 4.23
N ASN A 125 6.50 -21.62 3.41
CA ASN A 125 7.88 -21.12 3.57
C ASN A 125 8.23 -20.01 2.55
N SER A 126 7.42 -19.85 1.50
CA SER A 126 7.61 -18.84 0.47
C SER A 126 6.68 -17.64 0.68
N TYR A 127 7.18 -16.44 0.40
CA TYR A 127 6.41 -15.20 0.44
C TYR A 127 5.24 -15.23 -0.54
N ASP A 128 5.49 -15.70 -1.76
CA ASP A 128 4.50 -15.73 -2.85
C ASP A 128 3.43 -16.79 -2.60
N GLU A 129 3.85 -17.98 -2.13
CA GLU A 129 2.93 -19.07 -1.78
C GLU A 129 1.97 -18.66 -0.65
N PHE A 130 2.48 -17.90 0.33
CA PHE A 130 1.64 -17.31 1.37
C PHE A 130 0.63 -16.33 0.78
N SER A 131 1.07 -15.39 -0.07
CA SER A 131 0.21 -14.37 -0.65
C SER A 131 -0.90 -14.98 -1.51
N GLU A 132 -0.55 -15.97 -2.32
CA GLU A 132 -1.48 -16.74 -3.13
C GLU A 132 -2.50 -17.48 -2.26
N LYS A 133 -2.04 -18.19 -1.22
CA LYS A 133 -2.94 -18.93 -0.34
C LYS A 133 -3.87 -18.02 0.46
N TRP A 134 -3.35 -16.87 0.91
CA TRP A 134 -4.15 -15.85 1.59
C TRP A 134 -5.23 -15.29 0.66
N TRP A 135 -4.87 -14.96 -0.59
CA TRP A 135 -5.81 -14.51 -1.61
C TRP A 135 -6.92 -15.54 -1.87
N GLU A 136 -6.57 -16.83 -2.02
CA GLU A 136 -7.54 -17.91 -2.18
C GLU A 136 -8.52 -18.00 -1.01
N ILE A 137 -8.01 -17.94 0.23
CA ILE A 137 -8.80 -17.96 1.46
C ILE A 137 -9.82 -16.82 1.50
N CYS A 138 -9.39 -15.61 1.14
CA CYS A 138 -10.24 -14.43 1.07
C CYS A 138 -11.30 -14.59 -0.02
N ARG A 139 -10.89 -14.92 -1.25
CA ARG A 139 -11.79 -15.12 -2.39
C ARG A 139 -12.85 -16.18 -2.10
N SER A 140 -12.45 -17.37 -1.63
CA SER A 140 -13.40 -18.46 -1.35
C SER A 140 -14.41 -18.09 -0.27
N ARG A 141 -13.99 -17.38 0.79
CA ARG A 141 -14.91 -16.89 1.82
C ARG A 141 -15.86 -15.83 1.25
N SER A 142 -15.33 -14.89 0.47
CA SER A 142 -16.15 -13.86 -0.15
C SER A 142 -17.22 -14.48 -1.05
N MET A 143 -16.85 -15.45 -1.88
CA MET A 143 -17.79 -16.16 -2.75
C MET A 143 -18.86 -16.91 -1.96
N LYS A 144 -18.47 -17.58 -0.87
CA LYS A 144 -19.41 -18.35 -0.03
C LYS A 144 -20.46 -17.47 0.66
N TYR A 145 -20.06 -16.30 1.17
CA TYR A 145 -20.93 -15.50 2.04
C TYR A 145 -21.66 -14.38 1.31
N PHE A 146 -21.03 -13.70 0.34
CA PHE A 146 -21.57 -12.48 -0.24
C PHE A 146 -22.29 -12.70 -1.57
N VAL A 147 -21.88 -13.65 -2.41
CA VAL A 147 -22.41 -13.79 -3.79
C VAL A 147 -23.91 -13.96 -3.85
N LYS A 148 -24.50 -14.69 -2.89
CA LYS A 148 -25.96 -14.88 -2.79
C LYS A 148 -26.73 -13.57 -2.55
N HIS A 149 -26.04 -12.51 -2.14
CA HIS A 149 -26.60 -11.18 -1.88
C HIS A 149 -26.24 -10.17 -2.98
N ILE A 150 -25.46 -10.57 -3.98
CA ILE A 150 -25.11 -9.70 -5.12
C ILE A 150 -26.21 -9.86 -6.19
N PRO A 151 -26.92 -8.78 -6.56
CA PRO A 151 -27.88 -8.80 -7.65
C PRO A 151 -27.28 -9.33 -8.96
N GLU A 152 -28.11 -9.90 -9.85
CA GLU A 152 -27.62 -10.45 -11.12
C GLU A 152 -26.86 -9.41 -11.95
N GLU A 153 -27.35 -8.17 -11.99
CA GLU A 153 -26.71 -7.06 -12.71
C GLU A 153 -25.22 -6.92 -12.33
N TYR A 154 -24.92 -6.91 -11.04
CA TYR A 154 -23.54 -6.78 -10.56
C TYR A 154 -22.73 -8.06 -10.74
N ARG A 155 -23.37 -9.24 -10.77
CA ARG A 155 -22.67 -10.49 -11.11
C ARG A 155 -22.25 -10.51 -12.57
N GLU A 156 -23.11 -10.03 -13.46
CA GLU A 156 -22.78 -9.86 -14.89
C GLU A 156 -21.65 -8.84 -15.08
N GLU A 157 -21.71 -7.71 -14.37
CA GLU A 157 -20.64 -6.70 -14.43
C GLU A 157 -19.30 -7.26 -13.90
N LEU A 158 -19.31 -8.06 -12.83
CA LEU A 158 -18.09 -8.71 -12.32
C LEU A 158 -17.53 -9.77 -13.28
N ARG A 159 -18.41 -10.56 -13.94
CA ARG A 159 -18.00 -11.51 -14.99
C ARG A 159 -17.33 -10.77 -16.15
N GLY A 160 -17.97 -9.71 -16.65
CA GLY A 160 -17.40 -8.86 -17.70
C GLY A 160 -16.05 -8.28 -17.29
N MET A 161 -15.93 -7.76 -16.07
CA MET A 161 -14.68 -7.20 -15.55
C MET A 161 -13.53 -8.20 -15.57
N MET A 162 -13.78 -9.46 -15.22
CA MET A 162 -12.76 -10.50 -15.23
C MET A 162 -12.33 -10.89 -16.65
N ASP A 163 -13.28 -10.95 -17.58
CA ASP A 163 -12.98 -11.19 -19.00
C ASP A 163 -12.21 -10.02 -19.62
N GLY A 164 -12.56 -8.77 -19.28
CA GLY A 164 -11.83 -7.58 -19.69
C GLY A 164 -10.38 -7.55 -19.18
N LEU A 165 -10.16 -7.96 -17.92
CA LEU A 165 -8.81 -8.12 -17.35
C LEU A 165 -8.00 -9.18 -18.11
N ASN A 166 -8.60 -10.34 -18.38
CA ASN A 166 -7.97 -11.42 -19.13
C ASN A 166 -7.63 -10.98 -20.56
N ALA A 167 -8.52 -10.24 -21.23
CA ALA A 167 -8.31 -9.69 -22.56
C ALA A 167 -7.15 -8.68 -22.60
N ARG A 168 -6.90 -7.97 -21.49
CA ARG A 168 -5.73 -7.12 -21.32
C ARG A 168 -4.45 -7.89 -21.00
N GLY A 169 -4.52 -9.22 -20.87
CA GLY A 169 -3.39 -10.10 -20.59
C GLY A 169 -3.02 -10.18 -19.11
N VAL A 170 -3.89 -9.75 -18.20
CA VAL A 170 -3.64 -9.82 -16.76
C VAL A 170 -3.63 -11.27 -16.29
N LYS A 171 -2.66 -11.61 -15.44
CA LYS A 171 -2.62 -12.86 -14.69
C LYS A 171 -2.38 -12.57 -13.22
N ILE A 172 -3.03 -13.33 -12.35
CA ILE A 172 -2.87 -13.26 -10.90
C ILE A 172 -2.34 -14.60 -10.43
N PHE A 173 -1.13 -14.62 -9.85
CA PHE A 173 -0.41 -15.86 -9.49
C PHE A 173 -0.33 -16.83 -10.69
N ASP A 174 0.07 -16.31 -11.85
CA ASP A 174 0.18 -17.04 -13.14
C ASP A 174 -1.11 -17.69 -13.67
N ARG A 175 -2.27 -17.33 -13.11
CA ARG A 175 -3.59 -17.83 -13.49
C ARG A 175 -4.46 -16.74 -14.13
N SER A 176 -5.34 -17.15 -15.03
CA SER A 176 -6.43 -16.31 -15.52
C SER A 176 -7.41 -15.97 -14.40
N ILE A 177 -8.07 -14.84 -14.50
CA ILE A 177 -9.04 -14.37 -13.51
C ILE A 177 -10.43 -14.86 -13.91
N GLU A 178 -11.18 -15.41 -12.96
CA GLU A 178 -12.54 -15.93 -13.18
C GLU A 178 -13.44 -15.46 -12.04
N PHE A 179 -14.76 -15.54 -12.21
CA PHE A 179 -15.76 -15.19 -11.19
C PHE A 179 -16.03 -16.36 -10.25
#